data_AF-A0AAU5SXZ5-F1
#
_entry.id   AF-A0AAU5SXZ5-F1
#
_cell.length_a   1.000
_cell.length_b   1.000
_cell.length_c   1.000
_cell.angle_alpha   90.00
_cell.angle_beta   90.00
_cell.angle_gamma   90.00
#
_symmetry.space_group_name_H-M   'P 1'
#
loop_
_entity.id
_entity.type
_entity.pdbx_description
1 polymer ?
#
loop_
_entity_poly.entity_id
_entity_poly.type
_entity_poly.pdbx_seq_one_letter_code
_entity_poly.pdbx_strand_id
1 'polypeptide(L)'
;MYDLLPVALDELDLIVHTVASEALHEAAARVLARRMLAGELAPWELTFRIHQLHGHELPLTKRLAELDAEYAILEDDDRAVAQVNAKVMNEARRLAGRPHTSTEPTDTELIPISSGPQA
;
A
#
# COMPACT_ATOMS: atom_id res chain seq x y z
N MET A 1 -36.93 -3.38 -12.25
CA MET A 1 -36.15 -3.36 -10.99
C MET A 1 -35.09 -2.31 -11.19
N TYR A 2 -35.38 -1.08 -10.78
CA TYR A 2 -34.48 0.05 -10.96
C TYR A 2 -33.36 -0.05 -9.93
N ASP A 3 -32.12 0.01 -10.40
CA ASP A 3 -30.94 0.01 -9.55
C ASP A 3 -30.84 1.39 -8.88
N LEU A 4 -31.30 1.46 -7.63
CA LEU A 4 -31.37 2.70 -6.83
C LEU A 4 -30.03 3.03 -6.14
N LEU A 5 -29.06 2.14 -6.23
CA LEU A 5 -27.74 2.32 -5.63
C LEU A 5 -27.00 3.59 -6.12
N PRO A 6 -27.01 3.93 -7.43
CA PRO A 6 -26.24 5.08 -7.92
C PRO A 6 -26.78 6.43 -7.41
N VAL A 7 -28.11 6.57 -7.29
CA VAL A 7 -28.76 7.81 -6.84
C VAL A 7 -28.52 8.05 -5.35
N ALA A 8 -28.59 6.99 -4.53
CA ALA A 8 -28.34 7.10 -3.10
C ALA A 8 -26.88 7.45 -2.76
N LEU A 9 -25.93 7.18 -3.66
CA LEU A 9 -24.51 7.52 -3.47
C LEU A 9 -24.21 8.97 -3.86
N ASP A 10 -24.92 9.52 -4.85
CA ASP A 10 -24.84 10.93 -5.27
C ASP A 10 -25.42 11.87 -4.19
N GLU A 11 -26.54 11.49 -3.56
CA GLU A 11 -27.13 12.25 -2.44
C GLU A 11 -26.25 12.28 -1.18
N LEU A 12 -25.26 11.39 -1.07
CA LEU A 12 -24.30 11.31 0.03
C LEU A 12 -22.92 11.90 -0.32
N ASP A 13 -22.77 12.52 -1.50
CA ASP A 13 -21.49 13.03 -2.05
C ASP A 13 -20.37 11.96 -2.07
N LEU A 14 -20.77 10.68 -2.19
CA LEU A 14 -19.85 9.56 -2.26
C LEU A 14 -19.44 9.34 -3.72
N ILE A 15 -18.25 9.81 -4.06
CA ILE A 15 -17.61 9.47 -5.33
C ILE A 15 -17.31 7.96 -5.33
N VAL A 16 -18.08 7.20 -6.10
CA VAL A 16 -17.78 5.79 -6.39
C VAL A 16 -16.65 5.75 -7.41
N HIS A 17 -15.41 5.56 -6.97
CA HIS A 17 -14.31 5.24 -7.85
C HIS A 17 -14.45 3.79 -8.34
N THR A 18 -15.15 3.60 -9.47
CA THR A 18 -15.44 2.28 -10.05
C THR A 18 -14.21 1.53 -10.59
N VAL A 19 -13.04 2.16 -10.63
CA VAL A 19 -11.75 1.48 -10.73
C VAL A 19 -10.78 2.28 -9.86
N ALA A 20 -10.51 1.81 -8.65
CA ALA A 20 -9.37 2.32 -7.92
C ALA A 20 -8.12 2.03 -8.76
N SER A 21 -7.38 3.08 -9.13
CA SER A 21 -6.08 2.93 -9.81
C SER A 21 -5.17 2.03 -8.96
N GLU A 22 -4.26 1.29 -9.59
CA GLU A 22 -3.20 0.54 -8.91
C GLU A 22 -2.52 1.39 -7.83
N ALA A 23 -2.23 2.67 -8.13
CA ALA A 23 -1.65 3.62 -7.19
C ALA A 23 -2.53 3.89 -5.95
N LEU A 24 -3.86 3.89 -6.10
CA LEU A 24 -4.79 4.07 -4.99
C LEU A 24 -4.81 2.82 -4.10
N HIS A 25 -4.81 1.62 -4.70
CA HIS A 25 -4.72 0.37 -3.96
C HIS A 25 -3.39 0.27 -3.20
N GLU A 26 -2.27 0.63 -3.84
CA GLU A 26 -0.99 0.70 -3.16
C GLU A 26 -1.01 1.70 -1.99
N ALA A 27 -1.60 2.89 -2.19
CA ALA A 27 -1.71 3.89 -1.13
C ALA A 27 -2.53 3.36 0.06
N ALA A 28 -3.66 2.68 -0.20
CA ALA A 28 -4.47 2.04 0.82
C ALA A 28 -3.68 0.96 1.58
N ALA A 29 -2.94 0.12 0.87
CA ALA A 29 -2.09 -0.91 1.48
C ALA A 29 -1.03 -0.30 2.42
N ARG A 30 -0.39 0.80 2.00
CA ARG A 30 0.59 1.53 2.83
C ARG A 30 -0.06 2.15 4.07
N VAL A 31 -1.29 2.64 3.97
CA VAL A 31 -2.05 3.17 5.12
C VAL A 31 -2.39 2.04 6.11
N LEU A 32 -2.90 0.90 5.64
CA LEU A 32 -3.21 -0.24 6.49
C LEU A 32 -1.95 -0.76 7.22
N ALA A 33 -0.82 -0.83 6.52
CA ALA A 33 0.46 -1.21 7.13
C ALA A 33 0.87 -0.24 8.26
N ARG A 34 0.73 1.07 8.06
CA ARG A 34 1.02 2.08 9.10
C ARG A 34 0.10 1.95 10.32
N ARG A 35 -1.19 1.71 10.10
CA ARG A 35 -2.17 1.49 11.18
C ARG A 35 -1.83 0.25 12.00
N MET A 36 -1.45 -0.85 11.36
CA MET A 36 -0.98 -2.05 12.05
C MET A 36 0.29 -1.77 12.87
N LEU A 37 1.27 -1.04 12.30
CA LEU A 37 2.48 -0.65 13.04
C LEU A 37 2.21 0.29 14.21
N ALA A 38 1.14 1.09 14.15
CA ALA A 38 0.67 1.93 15.25
C ALA A 38 -0.10 1.14 16.33
N GLY A 39 -0.33 -0.18 16.13
CA GLY A 39 -1.10 -1.03 17.03
C GLY A 39 -2.62 -0.90 16.87
N GLU A 40 -3.09 -0.23 15.82
CA GLU A 40 -4.53 -0.07 15.54
C GLU A 40 -5.15 -1.27 14.81
N LEU A 41 -4.31 -2.18 14.29
CA LEU A 41 -4.73 -3.40 13.62
C LEU A 41 -3.82 -4.55 14.06
N ALA A 42 -4.41 -5.72 14.27
CA ALA A 42 -3.64 -6.93 14.50
C ALA A 42 -2.94 -7.39 13.20
N PRO A 43 -1.81 -8.13 13.28
CA PRO A 43 -1.12 -8.64 12.10
C PRO A 43 -2.00 -9.47 11.16
N TRP A 44 -2.83 -10.36 11.71
CA TRP A 44 -3.76 -11.18 10.93
C TRP A 44 -4.84 -10.35 10.23
N GLU A 45 -5.31 -9.25 10.85
CA GLU A 45 -6.30 -8.36 10.24
C GLU A 45 -5.73 -7.61 9.03
N LEU A 46 -4.44 -7.24 9.09
CA LEU A 46 -3.76 -6.62 7.96
C LEU A 46 -3.72 -7.59 6.76
N THR A 47 -3.26 -8.82 6.97
CA THR A 47 -3.13 -9.81 5.89
C THR A 47 -4.50 -10.16 5.31
N PHE A 48 -5.50 -10.37 6.16
CA PHE A 48 -6.86 -10.70 5.75
C PHE A 48 -7.49 -9.60 4.89
N ARG A 49 -7.41 -8.34 5.34
CA ARG A 49 -7.97 -7.20 4.58
C ARG A 49 -7.28 -7.00 3.26
N ILE A 50 -5.95 -7.12 3.22
CA ILE A 50 -5.16 -6.99 2.00
C ILE A 50 -5.52 -8.09 1.00
N HIS A 51 -5.64 -9.33 1.48
CA HIS A 51 -6.01 -10.47 0.64
C HIS A 51 -7.43 -10.31 0.08
N GLN A 52 -8.39 -9.88 0.88
CA GLN A 52 -9.77 -9.62 0.42
C GLN A 52 -9.86 -8.45 -0.58
N LEU A 53 -9.07 -7.40 -0.40
CA LEU A 53 -9.13 -6.20 -1.25
C LEU A 53 -8.37 -6.34 -2.57
N HIS A 54 -7.28 -7.12 -2.60
CA HIS A 54 -6.36 -7.14 -3.75
C HIS A 54 -6.05 -8.54 -4.27
N GLY A 55 -6.43 -9.60 -3.56
CA GLY A 55 -6.02 -10.95 -3.89
C GLY A 55 -4.50 -11.07 -3.99
N HIS A 56 -4.06 -11.82 -5.01
CA HIS A 56 -2.65 -11.89 -5.41
C HIS A 56 -2.29 -10.97 -6.58
N GLU A 57 -3.24 -10.14 -7.03
CA GLU A 57 -3.14 -9.40 -8.29
C GLU A 57 -2.28 -8.14 -8.18
N LEU A 58 -2.17 -7.56 -6.98
CA LEU A 58 -1.31 -6.41 -6.73
C LEU A 58 0.10 -6.88 -6.29
N PRO A 59 1.16 -6.71 -7.11
CA PRO A 59 2.49 -7.23 -6.79
C PRO A 59 3.05 -6.69 -5.47
N LEU A 60 2.75 -5.42 -5.15
CA LEU A 60 3.20 -4.76 -3.93
C LEU A 60 2.71 -5.50 -2.66
N THR A 61 1.53 -6.11 -2.71
CA THR A 61 0.88 -6.73 -1.55
C THR A 61 0.86 -8.26 -1.60
N LYS A 62 1.39 -8.87 -2.67
CA LYS A 62 1.39 -10.32 -2.87
C LYS A 62 1.90 -11.09 -1.64
N ARG A 63 2.98 -10.62 -1.03
CA ARG A 63 3.58 -11.30 0.14
C ARG A 63 2.69 -11.24 1.39
N LEU A 64 1.88 -10.20 1.57
CA LEU A 64 0.86 -10.17 2.64
C LEU A 64 -0.29 -11.15 2.37
N ALA A 65 -0.71 -11.29 1.11
CA ALA A 65 -1.71 -12.29 0.74
C ALA A 65 -1.21 -13.73 0.95
N GLU A 66 0.07 -14.00 0.67
CA GLU A 66 0.70 -15.29 1.00
C GLU A 66 0.74 -15.54 2.52
N LEU A 67 1.01 -14.51 3.33
CA LEU A 67 1.01 -14.64 4.79
C LEU A 67 -0.40 -14.87 5.36
N ASP A 68 -1.45 -14.36 4.69
CA ASP A 68 -2.84 -14.71 5.02
C ASP A 68 -3.11 -16.21 4.83
N ALA A 69 -2.64 -16.77 3.71
CA ALA A 69 -2.71 -18.19 3.45
C ALA A 69 -1.86 -19.01 4.46
N GLU A 70 -0.70 -18.49 4.90
CA GLU A 70 0.08 -19.10 5.98
C GLU A 70 -0.73 -19.15 7.29
N TYR A 71 -1.46 -18.09 7.68
CA TYR A 71 -2.35 -18.13 8.85
C TYR A 71 -3.46 -19.19 8.72
N ALA A 72 -4.05 -19.34 7.53
CA ALA A 72 -5.16 -20.25 7.31
C ALA A 72 -4.80 -21.74 7.50
N ILE A 73 -3.51 -22.09 7.46
CA ILE A 73 -3.02 -23.45 7.64
C ILE A 73 -2.31 -23.66 8.98
N LEU A 74 -2.19 -22.63 9.81
CA LEU A 74 -1.59 -22.77 11.13
C LEU A 74 -2.48 -23.63 12.02
N GLU A 75 -1.85 -24.62 12.66
CA GLU A 75 -2.40 -25.22 13.86
C GLU A 75 -2.26 -24.21 15.02
N ASP A 76 -3.07 -24.35 16.07
CA ASP A 76 -3.10 -23.47 17.25
C ASP A 76 -1.83 -23.61 18.11
N ASP A 77 -0.68 -23.30 17.50
CA ASP A 77 0.65 -23.24 18.07
C ASP A 77 1.09 -21.77 18.17
N ASP A 78 1.08 -21.26 19.40
CA ASP A 78 1.51 -19.90 19.73
C ASP A 78 2.87 -19.52 19.13
N ARG A 79 3.81 -20.49 19.04
CA ARG A 79 5.15 -20.24 18.48
C ARG A 79 5.11 -20.09 16.97
N ALA A 80 4.25 -20.84 16.29
CA ALA A 80 4.05 -20.72 14.86
C ALA A 80 3.34 -19.39 14.52
N VAL A 81 2.30 -19.04 15.29
CA VAL A 81 1.60 -17.75 15.19
C VAL A 81 2.57 -16.58 15.39
N ALA A 82 3.42 -16.62 16.41
CA ALA A 82 4.41 -15.57 16.67
C ALA A 82 5.41 -15.39 15.51
N GLN A 83 5.81 -16.47 14.84
CA GLN A 83 6.69 -16.40 13.67
C GLN A 83 6.01 -15.73 12.48
N VAL A 84 4.75 -16.08 12.19
CA VAL A 84 3.99 -15.43 11.11
C VAL A 84 3.77 -13.95 11.42
N ASN A 85 3.40 -13.62 12.67
CA ASN A 85 3.30 -12.23 13.14
C ASN A 85 4.60 -11.45 12.86
N ALA A 86 5.77 -12.02 13.16
CA ALA A 86 7.06 -11.36 12.90
C ALA A 86 7.31 -11.11 11.41
N LYS A 87 6.93 -12.05 10.54
CA LYS A 87 7.01 -11.87 9.07
C LYS A 87 6.09 -10.73 8.62
N VAL A 88 4.85 -10.68 9.12
CA VAL A 88 3.89 -9.59 8.83
C VAL A 88 4.43 -8.24 9.29
N MET A 89 5.06 -8.17 10.47
CA MET A 89 5.67 -6.93 10.97
C MET A 89 6.77 -6.42 10.04
N ASN A 90 7.64 -7.29 9.55
CA ASN A 90 8.71 -6.91 8.62
C ASN A 90 8.14 -6.43 7.28
N GLU A 91 7.13 -7.13 6.80
CA GLU A 91 6.42 -6.81 5.58
C GLU A 91 5.72 -5.44 5.65
N ALA A 92 4.98 -5.19 6.73
CA ALA A 92 4.32 -3.91 6.99
C ALA A 92 5.32 -2.76 7.07
N ARG A 93 6.50 -2.96 7.68
CA ARG A 93 7.58 -1.94 7.69
C ARG A 93 8.06 -1.62 6.28
N ARG A 94 8.25 -2.64 5.43
CA ARG A 94 8.63 -2.42 4.02
C ARG A 94 7.58 -1.57 3.29
N LEU A 95 6.29 -1.87 3.48
CA LEU A 95 5.20 -1.12 2.84
C LEU A 95 5.05 0.29 3.40
N ALA A 96 5.18 0.47 4.71
CA ALA A 96 5.04 1.76 5.36
C ALA A 96 6.15 2.74 4.96
N GLY A 97 7.35 2.22 4.65
CA GLY A 97 8.46 2.97 4.08
C GLY A 97 8.06 3.70 2.81
N ARG A 98 8.52 4.94 2.64
CA ARG A 98 8.36 5.64 1.35
C ARG A 98 9.19 4.92 0.30
N PRO A 99 8.72 4.82 -0.96
CA PRO A 99 9.62 4.58 -2.07
C PRO A 99 10.69 5.65 -2.00
N HIS A 100 11.96 5.26 -1.92
CA HIS A 100 13.04 6.18 -2.21
C HIS A 100 12.92 6.48 -3.71
N THR A 101 12.19 7.54 -4.06
CA THR A 101 12.47 8.22 -5.32
C THR A 101 13.88 8.76 -5.13
N SER A 102 14.86 8.03 -5.63
CA SER A 102 16.21 8.55 -5.84
C SER A 102 16.12 9.60 -6.94
N THR A 103 15.49 10.72 -6.64
CA THR A 103 15.77 11.97 -7.34
C THR A 103 17.01 12.52 -6.66
N GLU A 104 18.16 11.96 -7.03
CA GLU A 104 19.40 12.74 -6.99
C GLU A 104 19.10 14.07 -7.71
N PRO A 105 19.36 15.23 -7.10
CA PRO A 105 19.39 16.45 -7.86
C PRO A 105 20.54 16.28 -8.85
N THR A 106 20.23 16.15 -10.13
CA THR A 106 21.22 16.36 -11.17
C THR A 106 21.71 17.79 -10.96
N ASP A 107 22.89 17.89 -10.38
CA ASP A 107 23.63 19.12 -10.21
C ASP A 107 23.66 19.76 -11.59
N THR A 108 22.81 20.78 -11.76
CA THR A 108 22.72 21.52 -13.01
C THR A 108 23.95 22.40 -13.02
N GLU A 109 25.05 21.82 -13.51
CA GLU A 109 26.28 22.53 -13.77
C GLU A 109 25.94 23.68 -14.72
N LEU A 110 25.96 24.87 -14.13
CA LEU A 110 25.70 26.16 -14.74
C LEU A 110 26.60 26.34 -15.97
N ILE A 111 26.01 26.36 -17.15
CA ILE A 111 26.67 26.82 -18.38
C ILE A 111 26.92 28.33 -18.22
N PRO A 112 28.17 28.83 -18.20
CA PRO A 112 28.38 30.26 -18.24
C PRO A 112 28.13 30.75 -19.68
N ILE A 113 27.07 31.54 -19.83
CA ILE A 113 26.85 32.40 -21.00
C ILE A 113 27.99 33.44 -21.06
N SER A 114 29.00 33.17 -21.89
CA SER A 114 29.95 34.19 -22.30
C SER A 114 29.32 35.05 -23.41
N SER A 115 28.66 36.13 -23.00
CA SER A 115 28.37 37.26 -23.88
C SER A 115 29.61 38.14 -23.94
N GLY A 116 30.24 38.20 -25.11
CA GLY A 116 31.16 39.28 -25.42
C GLY A 116 30.42 40.63 -25.50
N PRO A 117 31.19 41.72 -25.54
CA PRO A 117 30.87 42.75 -26.53
C PRO A 117 32.07 43.12 -27.39
N GLN A 118 31.79 43.37 -28.66
CA GLN A 118 32.64 44.13 -29.58
C GLN A 118 32.75 45.59 -29.12
N ALA A 119 33.97 46.13 -29.13
CA ALA A 119 34.35 47.39 -29.75
C ALA A 119 35.87 47.43 -29.94
#